data_AF-A0A359F5Z3-F1
#
_entry.id   AF-A0A359F5Z3-F1
#
_cell.length_a   1.000
_cell.length_b   1.000
_cell.length_c   1.000
_cell.angle_alpha   90.00
_cell.angle_beta   90.00
_cell.angle_gamma   90.00
#
_symmetry.space_group_name_H-M   'P 1'
#
loop_
_entity.id
_entity.type
_entity.pdbx_description
1 polymer ?
#
loop_
_entity_poly.entity_id
_entity_poly.type
_entity_poly.pdbx_seq_one_letter_code
_entity_poly.pdbx_strand_id
1 'polypeptide(L)'
;KPQHIQIAAALVAPGAAPKVRQTAYVVPRSHKAAALGRVLDIECPTAAIVFCRTRIEVDELTETLNGRGYRAEALHGGLSQEQRDRVMSRVRNGSADLLVATDVAARGLDVEHLTHVVNYDIPNAPEAYVHRIGRVGRAGREGVAITLAEPRQHRLLKNIERTTKQKIAVEKVPTAADLASRRMELTEATLRETLLEADSDHVRGVVDSLTDEFDIVEIALAAIRLLHEAHTGAGDEAEIPDASAHMNRDRDRENSKGDRFGKRQGSEGGKYDNSRGGRPEGGRGSRPGQSDRAQGPSEGMTRLFVGSGRLAGIRPKDLVGAIAGESGIAGREIGSIQIADRFSLVEVPTEQANRVLAAMKGTTIQGQRVNFRRERDDNPKHRGKDGKPASRK
;
A
#
# COMPACT_ATOMS: atom_id res chain seq x y z
N LYS A 1 37.76 -18.89 21.53
CA LYS A 1 36.36 -19.34 21.67
C LYS A 1 35.45 -18.22 21.16
N PRO A 2 34.79 -18.37 20.02
CA PRO A 2 33.84 -17.35 19.56
C PRO A 2 32.65 -17.34 20.53
N GLN A 3 32.29 -16.16 21.03
CA GLN A 3 31.06 -15.98 21.79
C GLN A 3 29.92 -15.85 20.78
N HIS A 4 29.02 -16.83 20.78
CA HIS A 4 27.71 -16.66 20.15
C HIS A 4 27.03 -15.47 20.84
N ILE A 5 26.95 -14.32 20.16
CA ILE A 5 26.02 -13.28 20.58
C ILE A 5 24.65 -13.70 20.08
N GLN A 6 24.07 -14.70 20.73
CA GLN A 6 22.62 -14.69 20.87
C GLN A 6 22.32 -13.41 21.66
N ILE A 7 21.66 -12.45 21.02
CA ILE A 7 20.96 -11.41 21.77
C ILE A 7 19.95 -12.18 22.61
N ALA A 8 20.31 -12.45 23.86
CA ALA A 8 19.42 -13.09 24.80
C ALA A 8 18.17 -12.21 24.86
N ALA A 9 17.03 -12.76 24.44
CA ALA A 9 15.74 -12.15 24.71
C ALA A 9 15.72 -11.86 26.21
N ALA A 10 15.58 -10.58 26.57
CA ALA A 10 15.61 -10.17 27.95
C ALA A 10 14.53 -10.96 28.71
N LEU A 11 14.92 -11.66 29.77
CA LEU A 11 13.99 -12.35 30.67
C LEU A 11 12.91 -11.36 31.10
N VAL A 12 11.71 -11.52 30.55
CA VAL A 12 10.57 -10.67 30.86
C VAL A 12 10.13 -11.02 32.28
N ALA A 13 10.23 -10.04 33.19
CA ALA A 13 9.75 -10.20 34.55
C ALA A 13 8.25 -10.58 34.56
N PRO A 14 7.83 -11.50 35.45
CA PRO A 14 6.43 -11.94 35.51
C PRO A 14 5.52 -10.73 35.80
N GLY A 15 4.65 -10.40 34.84
CA GLY A 15 3.68 -9.29 34.92
C GLY A 15 3.88 -8.16 33.90
N ALA A 16 4.94 -8.16 33.09
CA ALA A 16 5.10 -7.17 32.02
C ALA A 16 4.23 -7.50 30.79
N ALA A 17 3.55 -6.49 30.23
CA ALA A 17 2.74 -6.63 29.03
C ALA A 17 3.59 -7.18 27.86
N PRO A 18 3.03 -8.05 27.01
CA PRO A 18 3.78 -8.65 25.91
C PRO A 18 4.35 -7.58 24.98
N LYS A 19 5.68 -7.58 24.81
CA LYS A 19 6.38 -6.61 23.97
C LYS A 19 6.28 -7.05 22.51
N VAL A 20 5.24 -6.56 21.84
CA VAL A 20 5.13 -6.68 20.38
C VAL A 20 5.81 -5.46 19.74
N ARG A 21 6.94 -5.68 19.05
CA ARG A 21 7.58 -4.63 18.23
C ARG A 21 6.70 -4.34 17.02
N GLN A 22 6.33 -3.08 16.83
CA GLN A 22 5.42 -2.66 15.75
C GLN A 22 6.14 -1.75 14.76
N THR A 23 6.26 -2.22 13.53
CA THR A 23 6.89 -1.48 12.42
C THR A 23 5.91 -1.37 11.25
N ALA A 24 5.92 -0.23 10.57
CA ALA A 24 5.15 0.02 9.36
C ALA A 24 6.07 0.42 8.21
N TYR A 25 5.80 -0.11 7.02
CA TYR A 25 6.47 0.24 5.77
C TYR A 25 5.47 0.88 4.82
N VAL A 26 5.82 2.03 4.26
CA VAL A 26 4.98 2.75 3.31
C VAL A 26 5.35 2.33 1.91
N VAL A 27 4.46 1.61 1.24
CA VAL A 27 4.76 0.95 -0.04
C VAL A 27 3.61 1.15 -1.03
N PRO A 28 3.88 1.57 -2.28
CA PRO A 28 2.87 1.56 -3.33
C PRO A 28 2.34 0.14 -3.58
N ARG A 29 1.05 0.01 -3.93
CA ARG A 29 0.39 -1.29 -4.10
C ARG A 29 1.13 -2.25 -5.03
N SER A 30 1.69 -1.75 -6.14
CA SER A 30 2.43 -2.55 -7.12
C SER A 30 3.70 -3.20 -6.55
N HIS A 31 4.30 -2.62 -5.51
CA HIS A 31 5.55 -3.10 -4.91
C HIS A 31 5.32 -3.85 -3.59
N LYS A 32 4.07 -4.01 -3.11
CA LYS A 32 3.81 -4.63 -1.81
C LYS A 32 4.29 -6.08 -1.72
N ALA A 33 4.09 -6.89 -2.76
CA ALA A 33 4.55 -8.28 -2.76
C ALA A 33 6.09 -8.37 -2.71
N ALA A 34 6.78 -7.54 -3.49
CA ALA A 34 8.24 -7.46 -3.45
C ALA A 34 8.74 -6.97 -2.09
N ALA A 35 8.18 -5.87 -1.56
CA ALA A 35 8.52 -5.35 -0.25
C ALA A 35 8.27 -6.36 0.87
N LEU A 36 7.19 -7.14 0.79
CA LEU A 36 6.93 -8.21 1.75
C LEU A 36 8.07 -9.23 1.74
N GLY A 37 8.46 -9.73 0.56
CA GLY A 37 9.59 -10.66 0.43
C GLY A 37 10.86 -10.10 1.08
N ARG A 38 11.23 -8.87 0.73
CA ARG A 38 12.42 -8.21 1.32
C ARG A 38 12.38 -8.14 2.84
N VAL A 39 11.22 -7.78 3.39
CA VAL A 39 11.07 -7.69 4.85
C VAL A 39 11.16 -9.08 5.49
N LEU A 40 10.56 -10.11 4.88
CA LEU A 40 10.66 -11.49 5.37
C LEU A 40 12.10 -12.02 5.33
N ASP A 41 12.87 -11.67 4.30
CA ASP A 41 14.28 -12.06 4.15
C ASP A 41 15.19 -11.41 5.19
N ILE A 42 14.87 -10.20 5.64
CA ILE A 42 15.64 -9.54 6.71
C ILE A 42 15.25 -10.08 8.08
N GLU A 43 13.95 -10.20 8.33
CA GLU A 43 13.42 -10.61 9.64
C GLU A 43 13.58 -12.12 9.90
N CYS A 44 13.73 -12.94 8.86
CA CYS A 44 13.88 -14.40 8.90
C CYS A 44 12.93 -15.09 9.91
N PRO A 45 11.61 -14.95 9.76
CA PRO A 45 10.66 -15.46 10.74
C PRO A 45 10.65 -17.00 10.78
N THR A 46 10.67 -17.58 11.98
CA THR A 46 10.43 -19.03 12.16
C THR A 46 9.02 -19.44 11.73
N ALA A 47 8.01 -18.64 12.07
CA ALA A 47 6.65 -18.82 11.61
C ALA A 47 5.92 -17.48 11.58
N ALA A 48 5.24 -17.19 10.49
CA ALA A 48 4.58 -15.91 10.28
C ALA A 48 3.17 -16.07 9.72
N ILE A 49 2.28 -15.15 10.10
CA ILE A 49 0.94 -15.02 9.49
C ILE A 49 0.82 -13.69 8.75
N VAL A 50 0.34 -13.75 7.51
CA VAL A 50 0.15 -12.59 6.63
C VAL A 50 -1.34 -12.35 6.42
N PHE A 51 -1.85 -11.22 6.89
CA PHE A 51 -3.25 -10.85 6.77
C PHE A 51 -3.54 -10.04 5.50
N CYS A 52 -4.38 -10.60 4.63
CA CYS A 52 -4.90 -9.96 3.42
C CYS A 52 -6.39 -9.63 3.57
N ARG A 53 -6.91 -8.75 2.71
CA ARG A 53 -8.32 -8.32 2.79
C ARG A 53 -9.25 -9.30 2.10
N THR A 54 -8.85 -9.86 0.96
CA THR A 54 -9.72 -10.68 0.11
C THR A 54 -9.18 -12.09 -0.08
N ARG A 55 -10.06 -13.03 -0.48
CA ARG A 55 -9.67 -14.42 -0.75
C ARG A 55 -8.74 -14.52 -1.96
N ILE A 56 -9.08 -13.78 -3.02
CA ILE A 56 -8.29 -13.70 -4.25
C ILE A 56 -6.87 -13.23 -3.95
N GLU A 57 -6.74 -12.17 -3.13
CA GLU A 57 -5.42 -11.65 -2.73
C GLU A 57 -4.63 -12.64 -1.88
N VAL A 58 -5.29 -13.48 -1.06
CA VAL A 58 -4.60 -14.56 -0.35
C VAL A 58 -4.01 -15.55 -1.34
N ASP A 59 -4.78 -15.99 -2.34
CA ASP A 59 -4.33 -16.98 -3.32
C ASP A 59 -3.20 -16.41 -4.20
N GLU A 60 -3.38 -15.21 -4.77
CA GLU A 60 -2.40 -14.52 -5.61
C GLU A 60 -1.08 -14.28 -4.85
N LEU A 61 -1.15 -13.84 -3.60
CA LEU A 61 0.03 -13.61 -2.78
C LEU A 61 0.73 -14.92 -2.41
N THR A 62 -0.02 -15.97 -2.11
CA THR A 62 0.53 -17.29 -1.80
C THR A 62 1.30 -17.85 -2.99
N GLU A 63 0.72 -17.79 -4.20
CA GLU A 63 1.39 -18.21 -5.43
C GLU A 63 2.65 -17.38 -5.69
N THR A 64 2.56 -16.04 -5.54
CA THR A 64 3.71 -15.14 -5.73
C THR A 64 4.85 -15.44 -4.77
N LEU A 65 4.55 -15.75 -3.51
CA LEU A 65 5.56 -16.04 -2.49
C LEU A 65 6.15 -17.45 -2.67
N ASN A 66 5.34 -18.44 -3.03
CA ASN A 66 5.85 -19.77 -3.36
C ASN A 66 6.76 -19.74 -4.60
N GLY A 67 6.42 -18.92 -5.61
CA GLY A 67 7.28 -18.68 -6.77
C GLY A 67 8.62 -18.00 -6.44
N ARG A 68 8.75 -17.42 -5.24
CA ARG A 68 9.99 -16.83 -4.71
C ARG A 68 10.73 -17.75 -3.72
N GLY A 69 10.25 -18.98 -3.54
CA GLY A 69 10.90 -19.97 -2.67
C GLY A 69 10.42 -19.97 -1.21
N TYR A 70 9.44 -19.14 -0.84
CA TYR A 70 8.84 -19.24 0.49
C TYR A 70 7.93 -20.47 0.58
N ARG A 71 7.80 -21.05 1.78
CA ARG A 71 6.86 -22.14 2.06
C ARG A 71 5.54 -21.57 2.57
N ALA A 72 4.75 -21.01 1.66
CA ALA A 72 3.51 -20.30 1.96
C ALA A 72 2.26 -21.14 1.72
N GLU A 73 1.33 -21.09 2.68
CA GLU A 73 0.03 -21.74 2.61
C GLU A 73 -1.13 -20.73 2.72
N ALA A 74 -2.17 -20.92 1.91
CA ALA A 74 -3.35 -20.08 1.89
C ALA A 74 -4.39 -20.54 2.93
N LEU A 75 -5.03 -19.58 3.62
CA LEU A 75 -6.11 -19.84 4.57
C LEU A 75 -7.22 -18.80 4.47
N HIS A 76 -8.28 -19.15 3.76
CA HIS A 76 -9.47 -18.30 3.60
C HIS A 76 -10.77 -19.13 3.62
N GLY A 77 -11.92 -18.45 3.74
CA GLY A 77 -13.23 -19.11 3.85
C GLY A 77 -13.76 -19.79 2.57
N GLY A 78 -12.90 -19.99 1.56
CA GLY A 78 -13.22 -20.78 0.38
C GLY A 78 -12.72 -22.22 0.46
N LEU A 79 -11.90 -22.54 1.47
CA LEU A 79 -11.37 -23.88 1.71
C LEU A 79 -12.40 -24.77 2.40
N SER A 80 -12.43 -26.05 2.02
CA SER A 80 -13.16 -27.07 2.78
C SER A 80 -12.51 -27.27 4.16
N GLN A 81 -13.27 -27.87 5.09
CA GLN A 81 -12.73 -28.17 6.42
C GLN A 81 -11.51 -29.10 6.34
N GLU A 82 -11.53 -30.10 5.46
CA GLU A 82 -10.39 -31.00 5.25
C GLU A 82 -9.14 -30.26 4.72
N GLN A 83 -9.32 -29.35 3.76
CA GLN A 83 -8.23 -28.53 3.23
C GLN A 83 -7.64 -27.63 4.33
N ARG A 84 -8.52 -27.02 5.14
CA ARG A 84 -8.13 -26.22 6.29
C ARG A 84 -7.30 -27.04 7.28
N ASP A 85 -7.73 -28.25 7.62
CA ASP A 85 -7.02 -29.10 8.57
C ASP A 85 -5.64 -29.53 8.05
N ARG A 86 -5.51 -29.78 6.73
CA ARG A 86 -4.21 -30.06 6.08
C ARG A 86 -3.26 -28.86 6.15
N VAL A 87 -3.73 -27.67 5.77
CA VAL A 87 -2.94 -26.43 5.86
C VAL A 87 -2.46 -26.21 7.30
N MET A 88 -3.37 -26.36 8.26
CA MET A 88 -3.03 -26.19 9.68
C MET A 88 -2.04 -27.24 10.18
N SER A 89 -2.10 -28.48 9.67
CA SER A 89 -1.12 -29.52 9.98
C SER A 89 0.28 -29.16 9.48
N ARG A 90 0.39 -28.64 8.24
CA ARG A 90 1.66 -28.21 7.64
C ARG A 90 2.30 -27.03 8.36
N VAL A 91 1.49 -26.11 8.88
CA VAL A 91 2.01 -24.99 9.69
C VAL A 91 2.47 -25.49 11.06
N ARG A 92 1.69 -26.37 11.72
CA ARG A 92 2.05 -26.89 13.06
C ARG A 92 3.30 -27.77 13.03
N ASN A 93 3.52 -28.53 11.97
CA ASN A 93 4.68 -29.42 11.86
C ASN A 93 5.93 -28.74 11.25
N GLY A 94 5.87 -27.44 10.94
CA GLY A 94 7.00 -26.68 10.36
C GLY A 94 7.29 -26.98 8.89
N SER A 95 6.39 -27.66 8.17
CA SER A 95 6.51 -27.84 6.72
C SER A 95 6.16 -26.57 5.93
N ALA A 96 5.39 -25.67 6.54
CA ALA A 96 5.08 -24.34 6.04
C ALA A 96 5.37 -23.31 7.12
N ASP A 97 6.17 -22.30 6.79
CA ASP A 97 6.57 -21.25 7.73
C ASP A 97 5.70 -20.00 7.60
N LEU A 98 4.96 -19.89 6.50
CA LEU A 98 4.18 -18.71 6.18
C LEU A 98 2.71 -19.07 5.93
N LEU A 99 1.81 -18.45 6.69
CA LEU A 99 0.37 -18.61 6.54
C LEU A 99 -0.23 -17.31 6.00
N VAL A 100 -0.74 -17.31 4.78
CA VAL A 100 -1.42 -16.16 4.19
C VAL A 100 -2.93 -16.32 4.41
N ALA A 101 -3.56 -15.38 5.11
CA ALA A 101 -4.93 -15.57 5.58
C ALA A 101 -5.81 -14.32 5.51
N THR A 102 -7.12 -14.54 5.52
CA THR A 102 -8.12 -13.49 5.77
C THR A 102 -8.47 -13.41 7.26
N ASP A 103 -8.95 -12.25 7.73
CA ASP A 103 -9.37 -12.06 9.12
C ASP A 103 -10.35 -13.13 9.60
N VAL A 104 -11.36 -13.43 8.79
CA VAL A 104 -12.42 -14.39 9.15
C VAL A 104 -11.84 -15.79 9.34
N ALA A 105 -10.98 -16.21 8.42
CA ALA A 105 -10.40 -17.55 8.45
C ALA A 105 -9.34 -17.73 9.54
N ALA A 106 -8.72 -16.65 10.00
CA ALA A 106 -7.72 -16.66 11.07
C ALA A 106 -8.31 -16.45 12.48
N ARG A 107 -9.63 -16.27 12.62
CA ARG A 107 -10.29 -16.27 13.94
C ARG A 107 -10.19 -17.66 14.56
N GLY A 108 -9.96 -17.71 15.87
CA GLY A 108 -9.78 -18.98 16.59
C GLY A 108 -8.56 -19.79 16.13
N LEU A 109 -7.65 -19.18 15.35
CA LEU A 109 -6.42 -19.85 14.93
C LEU A 109 -5.52 -20.08 16.15
N ASP A 110 -5.30 -21.35 16.46
CA ASP A 110 -4.45 -21.82 17.54
C ASP A 110 -3.11 -22.29 16.97
N VAL A 111 -2.22 -21.31 16.76
CA VAL A 111 -0.83 -21.55 16.37
C VAL A 111 0.02 -20.89 17.44
N GLU A 112 0.55 -21.70 18.34
CA GLU A 112 1.27 -21.25 19.54
C GLU A 112 2.65 -20.62 19.23
N HIS A 113 3.15 -20.80 18.01
CA HIS A 113 4.55 -20.54 17.65
C HIS A 113 4.75 -19.41 16.62
N LEU A 114 3.77 -18.54 16.40
CA LEU A 114 3.97 -17.40 15.52
C LEU A 114 4.98 -16.42 16.15
N THR A 115 6.02 -16.09 15.39
CA THR A 115 7.01 -15.07 15.76
C THR A 115 6.65 -13.71 15.14
N HIS A 116 6.03 -13.74 13.95
CA HIS A 116 5.71 -12.56 13.17
C HIS A 116 4.24 -12.51 12.73
N VAL A 117 3.65 -11.31 12.80
CA VAL A 117 2.39 -10.97 12.13
C VAL A 117 2.68 -9.91 11.09
N VAL A 118 2.21 -10.12 9.88
CA VAL A 118 2.27 -9.14 8.80
C VAL A 118 0.85 -8.72 8.43
N ASN A 119 0.57 -7.43 8.53
CA ASN A 119 -0.60 -6.82 7.91
C ASN A 119 -0.22 -6.44 6.47
N TYR A 120 -0.46 -7.34 5.50
CA TYR A 120 -0.28 -7.01 4.09
C TYR A 120 -1.20 -5.89 3.66
N ASP A 121 -2.43 -5.92 4.18
CA ASP A 121 -3.38 -4.84 4.12
C ASP A 121 -3.64 -4.26 5.51
N ILE A 122 -3.52 -2.94 5.64
CA ILE A 122 -3.90 -2.25 6.88
C ILE A 122 -5.40 -2.47 7.16
N PRO A 123 -5.77 -2.89 8.37
CA PRO A 123 -7.17 -3.06 8.74
C PRO A 123 -7.88 -1.69 8.80
N ASN A 124 -9.16 -1.68 8.42
CA ASN A 124 -9.97 -0.46 8.43
C ASN A 124 -10.37 -0.01 9.84
N ALA A 125 -10.34 -0.93 10.81
CA ALA A 125 -10.76 -0.72 12.19
C ALA A 125 -9.60 -1.04 13.16
N PRO A 126 -9.33 -0.19 14.17
CA PRO A 126 -8.29 -0.44 15.16
C PRO A 126 -8.45 -1.74 15.95
N GLU A 127 -9.68 -2.17 16.21
CA GLU A 127 -9.98 -3.41 16.94
C GLU A 127 -9.48 -4.62 16.15
N ALA A 128 -9.64 -4.60 14.82
CA ALA A 128 -9.11 -5.65 13.95
C ALA A 128 -7.57 -5.66 13.97
N TYR A 129 -6.92 -4.49 14.03
CA TYR A 129 -5.47 -4.41 14.19
C TYR A 129 -5.00 -5.09 15.47
N VAL A 130 -5.63 -4.78 16.62
CA VAL A 130 -5.31 -5.39 17.91
C VAL A 130 -5.50 -6.91 17.88
N HIS A 131 -6.60 -7.41 17.28
CA HIS A 131 -6.84 -8.84 17.13
C HIS A 131 -5.82 -9.56 16.24
N ARG A 132 -5.29 -8.88 15.22
CA ARG A 132 -4.25 -9.44 14.34
C ARG A 132 -2.92 -9.51 15.06
N ILE A 133 -2.46 -8.42 15.68
CA ILE A 133 -1.16 -8.42 16.38
C ILE A 133 -1.19 -9.29 17.65
N GLY A 134 -2.37 -9.50 18.25
CA GLY A 134 -2.56 -10.45 19.36
C GLY A 134 -2.39 -11.93 18.99
N ARG A 135 -1.97 -12.24 17.76
CA ARG A 135 -1.54 -13.58 17.33
C ARG A 135 -0.10 -13.89 17.74
N VAL A 136 0.73 -12.87 17.95
CA VAL A 136 2.10 -13.00 18.45
C VAL A 136 2.20 -12.46 19.88
N GLY A 137 3.36 -12.65 20.51
CA GLY A 137 3.62 -12.15 21.86
C GLY A 137 2.77 -12.84 22.94
N ARG A 138 2.34 -14.08 22.70
CA ARG A 138 1.58 -14.86 23.70
C ARG A 138 2.52 -15.49 24.72
N ALA A 139 2.02 -15.71 25.94
CA ALA A 139 2.77 -16.36 27.02
C ALA A 139 4.13 -15.69 27.35
N GLY A 140 4.21 -14.36 27.26
CA GLY A 140 5.41 -13.59 27.61
C GLY A 140 6.54 -13.63 26.58
N ARG A 141 6.34 -14.28 25.42
CA ARG A 141 7.30 -14.26 24.31
C ARG A 141 7.31 -12.89 23.63
N GLU A 142 8.45 -12.55 23.01
CA GLU A 142 8.52 -11.40 22.11
C GLU A 142 7.80 -11.72 20.80
N GLY A 143 7.30 -10.68 20.13
CA GLY A 143 6.62 -10.81 18.85
C GLY A 143 6.87 -9.59 17.99
N VAL A 144 6.82 -9.78 16.68
CA VAL A 144 6.99 -8.69 15.71
C VAL A 144 5.71 -8.53 14.90
N ALA A 145 5.23 -7.30 14.80
CA ALA A 145 4.08 -6.93 13.99
C ALA A 145 4.51 -5.92 12.92
N ILE A 146 4.43 -6.34 11.68
CA ILE A 146 4.80 -5.57 10.49
C ILE A 146 3.52 -5.13 9.79
N THR A 147 3.47 -3.89 9.30
CA THR A 147 2.31 -3.37 8.56
C THR A 147 2.73 -2.72 7.25
N LEU A 148 2.19 -3.20 6.12
CA LEU A 148 2.38 -2.56 4.83
C LEU A 148 1.24 -1.58 4.54
N ALA A 149 1.56 -0.29 4.51
CA ALA A 149 0.60 0.77 4.26
C ALA A 149 0.82 1.41 2.88
N GLU A 150 -0.26 1.62 2.13
CA GLU A 150 -0.19 2.47 0.93
C GLU A 150 -0.10 3.96 1.36
N PRO A 151 0.48 4.86 0.54
CA PRO A 151 0.59 6.27 0.88
C PRO A 151 -0.75 6.93 1.24
N ARG A 152 -1.83 6.55 0.54
CA ARG A 152 -3.20 7.04 0.80
C ARG A 152 -3.80 6.55 2.13
N GLN A 153 -3.23 5.51 2.73
CA GLN A 153 -3.74 4.87 3.94
C GLN A 153 -3.15 5.44 5.24
N HIS A 154 -2.34 6.52 5.16
CA HIS A 154 -1.76 7.21 6.32
C HIS A 154 -2.76 7.52 7.43
N ARG A 155 -3.97 7.97 7.06
CA ARG A 155 -5.02 8.31 8.03
C ARG A 155 -5.50 7.09 8.84
N LEU A 156 -5.49 5.91 8.23
CA LEU A 156 -5.84 4.66 8.92
C LEU A 156 -4.77 4.30 9.95
N LEU A 157 -3.49 4.41 9.59
CA LEU A 157 -2.38 4.17 10.52
C LEU A 157 -2.44 5.12 11.72
N LYS A 158 -2.63 6.43 11.48
CA LYS A 158 -2.83 7.43 12.54
C LYS A 158 -4.03 7.12 13.44
N ASN A 159 -5.12 6.60 12.88
CA ASN A 159 -6.30 6.22 13.66
C ASN A 159 -5.99 5.04 14.58
N ILE A 160 -5.29 4.03 14.07
CA ILE A 160 -4.81 2.90 14.86
C ILE A 160 -3.92 3.39 16.00
N GLU A 161 -2.91 4.23 15.73
CA GLU A 161 -2.01 4.78 16.75
C GLU A 161 -2.75 5.54 17.86
N ARG A 162 -3.78 6.32 17.50
CA ARG A 162 -4.60 7.07 18.47
C ARG A 162 -5.40 6.14 19.38
N THR A 163 -6.01 5.11 18.82
CA THR A 163 -6.85 4.18 19.57
C THR A 163 -6.01 3.24 20.43
N THR A 164 -4.90 2.71 19.90
CA THR A 164 -3.99 1.84 20.65
C THR A 164 -3.12 2.60 21.64
N LYS A 165 -3.02 3.94 21.48
CA LYS A 165 -2.12 4.83 22.23
C LYS A 165 -0.64 4.42 22.10
N GLN A 166 -0.30 3.70 21.03
CA GLN A 166 1.05 3.23 20.75
C GLN A 166 1.47 3.79 19.40
N LYS A 167 2.69 4.34 19.35
CA LYS A 167 3.28 4.80 18.09
C LYS A 167 3.81 3.62 17.31
N ILE A 168 3.56 3.59 16.00
CA ILE A 168 4.09 2.57 15.11
C ILE A 168 5.30 3.19 14.40
N ALA A 169 6.47 2.55 14.52
CA ALA A 169 7.68 3.02 13.86
C ALA A 169 7.51 2.90 12.36
N VAL A 170 7.76 3.98 11.61
CA VAL A 170 7.70 3.94 10.15
C VAL A 170 9.13 3.82 9.64
N GLU A 171 9.42 2.70 8.98
CA GLU A 171 10.75 2.36 8.49
C GLU A 171 10.76 2.30 6.96
N LYS A 172 11.96 2.30 6.39
CA LYS A 172 12.15 2.18 4.95
C LYS A 172 12.18 0.71 4.57
N VAL A 173 11.59 0.39 3.41
CA VAL A 173 11.70 -0.97 2.88
C VAL A 173 13.18 -1.26 2.60
N PRO A 174 13.68 -2.43 2.98
CA PRO A 174 15.05 -2.80 2.68
C PRO A 174 15.38 -2.72 1.19
N THR A 175 16.59 -2.29 0.89
CA THR A 175 17.13 -2.23 -0.48
C THR A 175 17.66 -3.59 -0.90
N ALA A 176 17.90 -3.78 -2.20
CA ALA A 176 18.53 -4.99 -2.70
C ALA A 176 19.96 -5.19 -2.12
N ALA A 177 20.68 -4.09 -1.87
CA ALA A 177 21.98 -4.13 -1.22
C ALA A 177 21.88 -4.66 0.22
N ASP A 178 20.87 -4.20 0.98
CA ASP A 178 20.64 -4.69 2.35
C ASP A 178 20.37 -6.20 2.37
N LEU A 179 19.61 -6.71 1.40
CA LEU A 179 19.37 -8.15 1.26
C LEU A 179 20.64 -8.92 0.90
N ALA A 180 21.44 -8.41 -0.03
CA ALA A 180 22.69 -9.04 -0.41
C ALA A 180 23.63 -9.15 0.80
N SER A 181 23.78 -8.07 1.56
CA SER A 181 24.55 -8.07 2.82
C SER A 181 23.99 -9.06 3.83
N ARG A 182 22.66 -9.07 4.05
CA ARG A 182 22.04 -10.01 5.00
C ARG A 182 22.20 -11.47 4.61
N ARG A 183 22.07 -11.78 3.31
CA ARG A 183 22.30 -13.12 2.77
C ARG A 183 23.75 -13.55 2.93
N MET A 184 24.71 -12.64 2.72
CA MET A 184 26.12 -12.92 2.96
C MET A 184 26.40 -13.23 4.44
N GLU A 185 25.83 -12.47 5.38
CA GLU A 185 25.96 -12.75 6.82
C GLU A 185 25.40 -14.14 7.19
N LEU A 186 24.22 -14.49 6.67
CA LEU A 186 23.63 -15.81 6.91
C LEU A 186 24.48 -16.93 6.32
N THR A 187 24.99 -16.74 5.10
CA THR A 187 25.86 -17.70 4.43
C THR A 187 27.13 -17.93 5.23
N GLU A 188 27.76 -16.85 5.72
CA GLU A 188 28.94 -16.96 6.57
C GLU A 188 28.63 -17.74 7.86
N ALA A 189 27.50 -17.45 8.50
CA ALA A 189 27.08 -18.14 9.71
C ALA A 189 26.84 -19.65 9.47
N THR A 190 26.13 -20.00 8.41
CA THR A 190 25.89 -21.41 8.03
C THR A 190 27.19 -22.11 7.65
N LEU A 191 28.04 -21.50 6.83
CA LEU A 191 29.36 -22.04 6.49
C LEU A 191 30.18 -22.31 7.75
N ARG A 192 30.18 -21.38 8.70
CA ARG A 192 30.89 -21.54 9.97
C ARG A 192 30.37 -22.72 10.78
N GLU A 193 29.06 -22.92 10.84
CA GLU A 193 28.44 -24.03 11.55
C GLU A 193 28.76 -25.37 10.87
N THR A 194 28.56 -25.46 9.55
CA THR A 194 28.85 -26.68 8.78
C THR A 194 30.34 -27.04 8.82
N LEU A 195 31.25 -26.06 8.81
CA LEU A 195 32.69 -26.32 8.96
C LEU A 195 33.09 -26.85 10.34
N LEU A 196 32.26 -26.63 11.36
CA LEU A 196 32.46 -27.21 12.70
C LEU A 196 31.88 -28.63 12.81
N GLU A 197 30.97 -29.00 11.92
CA GLU A 197 30.46 -30.36 11.81
C GLU A 197 31.48 -31.27 11.11
N ALA A 198 31.73 -32.46 11.66
CA ALA A 198 32.90 -33.27 11.34
C ALA A 198 32.78 -34.12 10.05
N ASP A 199 31.69 -34.00 9.29
CA ASP A 199 31.38 -34.93 8.20
C ASP A 199 31.28 -34.19 6.85
N SER A 200 32.39 -34.13 6.12
CA SER A 200 32.46 -33.50 4.79
C SER A 200 33.26 -34.33 3.77
N ASP A 201 33.48 -35.61 4.06
CA ASP A 201 34.37 -36.48 3.26
C ASP A 201 33.89 -36.65 1.81
N HIS A 202 32.57 -36.61 1.57
CA HIS A 202 31.99 -36.71 0.24
C HIS A 202 32.30 -35.52 -0.67
N VAL A 203 32.46 -34.32 -0.10
CA VAL A 203 32.71 -33.08 -0.86
C VAL A 203 34.21 -32.87 -1.09
N ARG A 204 35.03 -33.47 -0.23
CA ARG A 204 36.49 -33.33 -0.27
C ARG A 204 37.10 -33.78 -1.60
N GLY A 205 36.67 -34.93 -2.14
CA GLY A 205 37.19 -35.43 -3.41
C GLY A 205 36.92 -34.49 -4.60
N VAL A 206 35.83 -33.72 -4.56
CA VAL A 206 35.52 -32.70 -5.58
C VAL A 206 36.46 -31.50 -5.45
N VAL A 207 36.71 -31.05 -4.21
CA VAL A 207 37.65 -29.94 -3.94
C VAL A 207 39.07 -30.33 -4.34
N ASP A 208 39.50 -31.54 -3.99
CA ASP A 208 40.84 -32.04 -4.34
C ASP A 208 41.04 -32.05 -5.87
N SER A 209 40.06 -32.55 -6.65
CA SER A 209 40.16 -32.51 -8.12
C SER A 209 40.21 -31.11 -8.72
N LEU A 210 39.56 -30.14 -8.08
CA LEU A 210 39.56 -28.75 -8.55
C LEU A 210 40.84 -28.00 -8.16
N THR A 211 41.50 -28.42 -7.08
CA THR A 211 42.73 -27.79 -6.57
C THR A 211 43.93 -28.06 -7.47
N ASP A 212 43.86 -29.08 -8.34
CA ASP A 212 44.86 -29.34 -9.38
C ASP A 212 44.93 -28.22 -10.43
N GLU A 213 43.81 -27.51 -10.66
CA GLU A 213 43.66 -26.49 -11.71
C GLU A 213 43.45 -25.07 -11.17
N PHE A 214 42.83 -24.91 -9.99
CA PHE A 214 42.41 -23.61 -9.44
C PHE A 214 42.83 -23.43 -7.98
N ASP A 215 42.98 -22.17 -7.56
CA ASP A 215 43.27 -21.86 -6.16
C ASP A 215 42.07 -22.14 -5.25
N ILE A 216 42.32 -22.53 -4.01
CA ILE A 216 41.29 -22.83 -3.00
C ILE A 216 40.38 -21.61 -2.78
N VAL A 217 40.93 -20.39 -2.82
CA VAL A 217 40.14 -19.16 -2.68
C VAL A 217 39.21 -18.96 -3.88
N GLU A 218 39.67 -19.25 -5.10
CA GLU A 218 38.85 -19.14 -6.31
C GLU A 218 37.69 -20.14 -6.32
N ILE A 219 37.95 -21.38 -5.88
CA ILE A 219 36.94 -22.43 -5.72
C ILE A 219 35.89 -21.99 -4.68
N ALA A 220 36.34 -21.47 -3.53
CA ALA A 220 35.44 -20.98 -2.49
C ALA A 220 34.60 -19.78 -2.97
N LEU A 221 35.19 -18.85 -3.73
CA LEU A 221 34.47 -17.73 -4.33
C LEU A 221 33.42 -18.21 -5.34
N ALA A 222 33.76 -19.17 -6.20
CA ALA A 222 32.82 -19.75 -7.15
C ALA A 222 31.64 -20.44 -6.44
N ALA A 223 31.91 -21.20 -5.38
CA ALA A 223 30.88 -21.86 -4.58
C ALA A 223 29.94 -20.86 -3.92
N ILE A 224 30.47 -19.80 -3.29
CA ILE A 224 29.65 -18.75 -2.67
C ILE A 224 28.82 -18.01 -3.72
N ARG A 225 29.39 -17.72 -4.89
CA ARG A 225 28.65 -17.09 -6.00
C ARG A 225 27.50 -17.96 -6.50
N LEU A 226 27.75 -19.25 -6.75
CA LEU A 226 26.70 -20.19 -7.19
C LEU A 226 25.59 -20.32 -6.14
N LEU A 227 25.96 -20.40 -4.86
CA LEU A 227 24.98 -20.42 -3.78
C LEU A 227 24.13 -19.14 -3.78
N HIS A 228 24.72 -17.97 -4.01
CA HIS A 228 23.99 -16.71 -4.01
C HIS A 228 23.11 -16.51 -5.26
N GLU A 229 23.61 -16.90 -6.43
CA GLU A 229 22.89 -16.85 -7.71
C GLU A 229 21.67 -17.79 -7.69
N ALA A 230 21.76 -18.95 -7.03
CA ALA A 230 20.63 -19.86 -6.86
C ALA A 230 19.49 -19.29 -5.99
N HIS A 231 19.81 -18.40 -5.05
CA HIS A 231 18.84 -17.80 -4.13
C HIS A 231 18.34 -16.41 -4.58
N THR A 232 18.88 -15.84 -5.66
CA THR A 232 18.42 -14.55 -6.19
C THR A 232 17.19 -14.75 -7.05
N GLY A 233 16.00 -14.59 -6.45
CA GLY A 233 14.75 -14.55 -7.21
C GLY A 233 14.70 -13.30 -8.10
N ALA A 234 14.28 -13.46 -9.36
CA ALA A 234 14.16 -12.38 -10.35
C ALA A 234 13.30 -11.16 -9.92
N GLY A 235 12.56 -11.28 -8.81
CA GLY A 235 11.70 -10.23 -8.27
C GLY A 235 12.36 -9.30 -7.25
N ASP A 236 13.63 -9.53 -6.87
CA ASP A 236 14.28 -8.81 -5.77
C ASP A 236 15.15 -7.63 -6.23
N GLU A 237 15.47 -7.53 -7.52
CA GLU A 237 16.28 -6.46 -8.10
C GLU A 237 15.51 -5.15 -8.34
N ALA A 238 14.17 -5.22 -8.44
CA ALA A 238 13.35 -4.05 -8.77
C ALA A 238 13.44 -2.96 -7.69
N GLU A 239 13.82 -1.74 -8.06
CA GLU A 239 13.89 -0.62 -7.12
C GLU A 239 12.49 -0.28 -6.57
N ILE A 240 12.37 -0.17 -5.25
CA ILE A 240 11.10 0.15 -4.58
C ILE A 240 11.16 1.63 -4.17
N PRO A 241 10.27 2.49 -4.68
CA PRO A 241 10.28 3.91 -4.34
C PRO A 241 10.09 4.15 -2.84
N ASP A 242 10.91 5.03 -2.25
CA ASP A 242 10.75 5.47 -0.86
C ASP A 242 9.53 6.38 -0.72
N ALA A 243 8.38 5.78 -0.42
CA ALA A 243 7.14 6.50 -0.20
C ALA A 243 6.97 7.03 1.24
N SER A 244 7.93 6.77 2.14
CA SER A 244 7.87 7.21 3.54
C SER A 244 8.04 8.72 3.68
N ALA A 245 8.76 9.36 2.74
CA ALA A 245 9.02 10.80 2.74
C ALA A 245 7.74 11.66 2.69
N HIS A 246 6.67 11.17 2.06
CA HIS A 246 5.38 11.86 2.02
C HIS A 246 4.67 11.88 3.39
N MET A 247 4.92 10.90 4.27
CA MET A 247 4.31 10.85 5.61
C MET A 247 4.90 11.86 6.59
N ASN A 248 6.21 12.14 6.49
CA ASN A 248 6.88 13.07 7.39
C ASN A 248 6.42 14.52 7.16
N ARG A 249 6.25 14.96 5.90
CA ARG A 249 5.77 16.33 5.58
C ARG A 249 4.37 16.64 6.11
N ASP A 250 3.49 15.63 6.18
CA ASP A 250 2.14 15.81 6.74
C ASP A 250 2.16 15.86 8.28
N ARG A 251 3.14 15.22 8.95
CA ARG A 251 3.32 15.35 10.41
C ARG A 251 3.77 16.77 10.77
N ASP A 252 4.72 17.33 10.03
CA ASP A 252 5.29 18.66 10.30
C ASP A 252 4.26 19.79 10.12
N ARG A 253 3.37 19.66 9.12
CA ARG A 253 2.28 20.63 8.87
C ARG A 253 1.19 20.61 9.95
N GLU A 254 0.92 19.45 10.55
CA GLU A 254 -0.11 19.29 11.58
C GLU A 254 0.39 19.84 12.93
N ASN A 255 1.65 19.59 13.29
CA ASN A 255 2.29 20.21 14.46
C ASN A 255 2.33 21.75 14.34
N SER A 256 2.61 22.27 13.13
CA SER A 256 2.63 23.72 12.88
C SER A 256 1.25 24.42 12.95
N LYS A 257 0.14 23.66 13.00
CA LYS A 257 -1.21 24.20 13.21
C LYS A 257 -1.67 24.14 14.67
N GLY A 258 -1.02 23.36 15.53
CA GLY A 258 -1.31 23.30 16.97
C GLY A 258 -0.88 24.57 17.72
N ASP A 259 0.19 25.24 17.28
CA ASP A 259 0.77 26.38 18.00
C ASP A 259 0.12 27.75 17.71
N ARG A 260 -0.88 27.82 16.81
CA ARG A 260 -1.55 29.10 16.48
C ARG A 260 -2.77 29.44 17.33
N PHE A 261 -3.12 28.61 18.32
CA PHE A 261 -4.25 28.83 19.23
C PHE A 261 -3.86 29.25 20.65
N GLY A 262 -2.63 29.73 20.85
CA GLY A 262 -2.12 30.08 22.18
C GLY A 262 -1.21 31.31 22.20
N LYS A 263 -1.65 32.46 21.66
CA LYS A 263 -1.13 33.81 22.01
C LYS A 263 -1.93 34.91 21.31
N ARG A 264 -3.01 35.35 21.94
CA ARG A 264 -3.52 36.74 21.81
C ARG A 264 -3.76 37.26 23.22
N GLN A 265 -2.68 37.70 23.86
CA GLN A 265 -2.75 38.62 25.00
C GLN A 265 -2.88 40.04 24.46
N GLY A 266 -3.91 40.74 24.94
CA GLY A 266 -3.95 42.17 25.24
C GLY A 266 -3.64 43.19 24.14
N SER A 267 -4.67 43.88 23.65
CA SER A 267 -4.64 45.35 23.55
C SER A 267 -6.06 45.91 23.48
N GLU A 268 -6.23 47.08 24.07
CA GLU A 268 -7.45 47.74 24.54
C GLU A 268 -8.39 48.26 23.45
N GLY A 269 -9.68 48.36 23.83
CA GLY A 269 -10.38 49.66 23.77
C GLY A 269 -11.14 50.00 22.49
N GLY A 270 -12.48 49.93 22.55
CA GLY A 270 -13.36 50.57 21.58
C GLY A 270 -14.84 50.29 21.83
N LYS A 271 -15.46 51.10 22.70
CA LYS A 271 -16.91 51.17 22.98
C LYS A 271 -17.69 51.54 21.72
N TYR A 272 -18.91 51.00 21.53
CA TYR A 272 -20.19 51.66 21.14
C TYR A 272 -21.27 50.55 21.12
N ASP A 273 -22.09 50.47 22.17
CA ASP A 273 -23.46 51.00 22.30
C ASP A 273 -24.52 50.05 21.73
N ASN A 274 -25.40 49.64 22.65
CA ASN A 274 -26.39 48.59 22.50
C ASN A 274 -27.76 49.22 22.73
N SER A 275 -28.57 49.34 21.69
CA SER A 275 -29.99 49.60 21.84
C SER A 275 -30.82 48.98 20.71
N ARG A 276 -31.45 47.86 21.11
CA ARG A 276 -32.83 47.44 20.81
C ARG A 276 -33.19 47.00 19.38
N GLY A 277 -33.54 45.72 19.29
CA GLY A 277 -34.80 45.33 18.64
C GLY A 277 -34.83 43.94 18.01
N GLY A 278 -35.54 43.00 18.64
CA GLY A 278 -36.26 41.93 17.93
C GLY A 278 -35.56 40.58 17.78
N ARG A 279 -35.87 39.66 18.71
CA ARG A 279 -35.82 38.20 18.47
C ARG A 279 -36.81 37.84 17.36
N PRO A 280 -36.51 36.87 16.50
CA PRO A 280 -37.16 35.57 16.74
C PRO A 280 -36.21 34.38 16.58
N GLU A 281 -36.68 33.26 17.13
CA GLU A 281 -36.04 31.96 17.24
C GLU A 281 -35.41 31.44 15.93
N GLY A 282 -34.11 31.16 16.00
CA GLY A 282 -33.36 30.47 14.95
C GLY A 282 -33.21 28.99 15.28
N GLY A 283 -34.00 28.16 14.60
CA GLY A 283 -33.95 26.71 14.65
C GLY A 283 -32.63 26.12 14.14
N ARG A 284 -32.51 24.81 14.35
CA ARG A 284 -31.45 23.91 13.87
C ARG A 284 -30.95 24.30 12.48
N GLY A 285 -29.75 24.89 12.45
CA GLY A 285 -28.99 25.13 11.24
C GLY A 285 -28.46 23.83 10.65
N SER A 286 -29.29 23.16 9.85
CA SER A 286 -28.85 22.25 8.81
C SER A 286 -27.82 22.97 7.94
N ARG A 287 -26.59 22.45 7.90
CA ARG A 287 -25.56 22.94 6.98
C ARG A 287 -26.07 22.83 5.53
N PRO A 288 -26.03 23.91 4.73
CA PRO A 288 -26.53 23.88 3.37
C PRO A 288 -25.68 22.94 2.51
N GLY A 289 -26.33 21.97 1.86
CA GLY A 289 -25.77 21.29 0.69
C GLY A 289 -25.56 22.34 -0.39
N GLN A 290 -24.31 22.68 -0.64
CA GLN A 290 -23.95 23.55 -1.74
C GLN A 290 -24.02 22.71 -3.02
N SER A 291 -25.12 22.91 -3.73
CA SER A 291 -25.37 22.49 -5.10
C SER A 291 -24.13 22.67 -5.98
N ASP A 292 -23.74 21.61 -6.69
CA ASP A 292 -22.94 21.63 -7.91
C ASP A 292 -23.65 22.47 -8.98
N ARG A 293 -23.61 23.80 -8.82
CA ARG A 293 -23.93 24.73 -9.89
C ARG A 293 -22.74 24.71 -10.83
N ALA A 294 -22.99 24.22 -12.04
CA ALA A 294 -22.12 24.30 -13.19
C ALA A 294 -21.48 25.70 -13.28
N GLN A 295 -20.24 25.80 -12.83
CA GLN A 295 -19.36 26.88 -13.23
C GLN A 295 -19.09 26.67 -14.71
N GLY A 296 -19.38 27.69 -15.52
CA GLY A 296 -18.95 27.76 -16.91
C GLY A 296 -17.43 27.65 -17.03
N PRO A 297 -16.90 27.56 -18.25
CA PRO A 297 -15.46 27.44 -18.46
C PRO A 297 -14.72 28.62 -17.81
N SER A 298 -13.59 28.33 -17.18
CA SER A 298 -12.65 29.35 -16.68
C SER A 298 -12.31 30.36 -17.80
N GLU A 299 -12.14 31.66 -17.51
CA GLU A 299 -11.81 32.68 -18.52
C GLU A 299 -10.65 32.22 -19.43
N GLY A 300 -10.86 32.22 -20.74
CA GLY A 300 -9.88 31.77 -21.75
C GLY A 300 -9.84 30.27 -22.03
N MET A 301 -10.59 29.44 -21.31
CA MET A 301 -10.66 27.99 -21.50
C MET A 301 -11.96 27.56 -22.20
N THR A 302 -11.88 26.56 -23.06
CA THR A 302 -13.02 25.88 -23.68
C THR A 302 -13.18 24.50 -23.04
N ARG A 303 -14.39 24.16 -22.63
CA ARG A 303 -14.70 22.84 -22.08
C ARG A 303 -15.07 21.85 -23.20
N LEU A 304 -14.40 20.71 -23.19
CA LEU A 304 -14.60 19.60 -24.12
C LEU A 304 -15.30 18.46 -23.39
N PHE A 305 -16.35 17.94 -24.01
CA PHE A 305 -17.04 16.74 -23.57
C PHE A 305 -16.39 15.50 -24.19
N VAL A 306 -16.13 14.51 -23.35
CA VAL A 306 -15.61 13.20 -23.71
C VAL A 306 -16.68 12.16 -23.40
N GLY A 307 -17.10 11.38 -24.40
CA GLY A 307 -18.17 10.39 -24.30
C GLY A 307 -17.87 9.16 -23.43
N SER A 308 -16.86 9.22 -22.57
CA SER A 308 -16.42 8.10 -21.73
C SER A 308 -16.01 8.62 -20.36
N GLY A 309 -16.35 7.87 -19.30
CA GLY A 309 -16.18 8.26 -17.90
C GLY A 309 -15.65 7.13 -17.02
N ARG A 310 -15.92 7.19 -15.72
CA ARG A 310 -15.36 6.26 -14.71
C ARG A 310 -15.70 4.79 -14.99
N LEU A 311 -16.89 4.49 -15.51
CA LEU A 311 -17.29 3.11 -15.85
C LEU A 311 -16.50 2.53 -17.02
N ALA A 312 -15.95 3.39 -17.88
CA ALA A 312 -15.03 3.00 -18.95
C ALA A 312 -13.57 2.88 -18.47
N GLY A 313 -13.32 2.98 -17.15
CA GLY A 313 -11.99 2.90 -16.57
C GLY A 313 -11.12 4.16 -16.74
N ILE A 314 -11.68 5.23 -17.30
CA ILE A 314 -10.94 6.48 -17.59
C ILE A 314 -10.54 7.19 -16.30
N ARG A 315 -9.25 7.49 -16.17
CA ARG A 315 -8.67 8.30 -15.09
C ARG A 315 -8.20 9.65 -15.65
N PRO A 316 -8.00 10.67 -14.78
CA PRO A 316 -7.55 11.99 -15.24
C PRO A 316 -6.23 11.93 -16.01
N LYS A 317 -5.30 11.07 -15.58
CA LYS A 317 -4.01 10.86 -16.26
C LYS A 317 -4.15 10.34 -17.70
N ASP A 318 -5.19 9.56 -17.99
CA ASP A 318 -5.42 8.98 -19.31
C ASP A 318 -5.90 10.07 -20.28
N LEU A 319 -6.76 10.98 -19.79
CA LEU A 319 -7.21 12.15 -20.55
C LEU A 319 -6.07 13.14 -20.78
N VAL A 320 -5.27 13.44 -19.74
CA VAL A 320 -4.09 14.30 -19.88
C VAL A 320 -3.07 13.70 -20.83
N GLY A 321 -2.77 12.41 -20.70
CA GLY A 321 -1.81 11.71 -21.55
C GLY A 321 -2.24 11.66 -23.02
N ALA A 322 -3.52 11.34 -23.28
CA ALA A 322 -4.04 11.29 -24.63
C ALA A 322 -4.09 12.68 -25.29
N ILE A 323 -4.58 13.69 -24.57
CA ILE A 323 -4.64 15.06 -25.10
C ILE A 323 -3.23 15.61 -25.32
N ALA A 324 -2.32 15.48 -24.35
CA ALA A 324 -0.97 15.99 -24.48
C ALA A 324 -0.17 15.26 -25.57
N GLY A 325 -0.32 13.94 -25.67
CA GLY A 325 0.37 13.12 -26.66
C GLY A 325 -0.11 13.36 -28.09
N GLU A 326 -1.42 13.49 -28.30
CA GLU A 326 -2.00 13.55 -29.65
C GLU A 326 -2.13 14.99 -30.17
N SER A 327 -2.44 15.95 -29.30
CA SER A 327 -2.68 17.36 -29.69
C SER A 327 -1.48 18.29 -29.48
N GLY A 328 -0.40 17.78 -28.87
CA GLY A 328 0.85 18.53 -28.63
C GLY A 328 0.73 19.62 -27.56
N ILE A 329 -0.34 19.60 -26.76
CA ILE A 329 -0.57 20.56 -25.68
C ILE A 329 0.20 20.09 -24.43
N ALA A 330 0.92 21.00 -23.78
CA ALA A 330 1.57 20.66 -22.52
C ALA A 330 0.50 20.34 -21.46
N GLY A 331 0.65 19.24 -20.71
CA GLY A 331 -0.34 18.83 -19.70
C GLY A 331 -0.64 19.88 -18.61
N ARG A 332 0.26 20.87 -18.44
CA ARG A 332 0.08 22.05 -17.56
C ARG A 332 -0.91 23.08 -18.07
N GLU A 333 -1.20 23.07 -19.38
CA GLU A 333 -2.14 23.98 -20.04
C GLU A 333 -3.57 23.41 -20.05
N ILE A 334 -3.73 22.14 -19.68
CA ILE A 334 -5.04 21.50 -19.49
C ILE A 334 -5.59 21.97 -18.15
N GLY A 335 -6.81 22.53 -18.18
CA GLY A 335 -7.52 23.05 -17.03
C GLY A 335 -8.19 21.96 -16.19
N SER A 336 -9.36 22.28 -15.62
CA SER A 336 -10.07 21.33 -14.77
C SER A 336 -10.56 20.10 -15.55
N ILE A 337 -10.42 18.92 -14.93
CA ILE A 337 -10.91 17.64 -15.45
C ILE A 337 -11.94 17.10 -14.49
N GLN A 338 -13.17 16.94 -14.98
CA GLN A 338 -14.27 16.33 -14.23
C GLN A 338 -14.62 15.00 -14.86
N ILE A 339 -14.64 13.93 -14.07
CA ILE A 339 -14.97 12.59 -14.55
C ILE A 339 -16.26 12.14 -13.87
N ALA A 340 -17.34 12.09 -14.65
CA ALA A 340 -18.59 11.48 -14.27
C ALA A 340 -18.58 9.97 -14.58
N ASP A 341 -19.64 9.25 -14.23
CA ASP A 341 -19.67 7.80 -14.43
C ASP A 341 -19.67 7.39 -15.90
N ARG A 342 -20.35 8.16 -16.77
CA ARG A 342 -20.52 7.85 -18.20
C ARG A 342 -19.79 8.81 -19.15
N PHE A 343 -19.34 9.96 -18.66
CA PHE A 343 -18.68 10.98 -19.49
C PHE A 343 -17.61 11.72 -18.69
N SER A 344 -16.76 12.47 -19.38
CA SER A 344 -15.79 13.36 -18.76
C SER A 344 -15.84 14.74 -19.40
N LEU A 345 -15.48 15.77 -18.64
CA LEU A 345 -15.33 17.15 -19.09
C LEU A 345 -13.89 17.57 -18.87
N VAL A 346 -13.27 18.16 -19.89
CA VAL A 346 -11.88 18.61 -19.85
C VAL A 346 -11.80 20.04 -20.37
N GLU A 347 -11.18 20.93 -19.61
CA GLU A 347 -10.90 22.30 -20.05
C GLU A 347 -9.55 22.38 -20.77
N VAL A 348 -9.55 23.03 -21.94
CA VAL A 348 -8.34 23.31 -22.71
C VAL A 348 -8.33 24.76 -23.17
N PRO A 349 -7.18 25.37 -23.48
CA PRO A 349 -7.13 26.76 -23.95
C PRO A 349 -7.98 26.95 -25.21
N THR A 350 -8.77 28.01 -25.26
CA THR A 350 -9.73 28.27 -26.36
C THR A 350 -9.07 28.26 -27.74
N GLU A 351 -7.87 28.86 -27.83
CA GLU A 351 -7.04 28.90 -29.04
C GLU A 351 -6.64 27.49 -29.53
N GLN A 352 -6.51 26.54 -28.61
CA GLN A 352 -6.03 25.19 -28.89
C GLN A 352 -7.18 24.17 -29.01
N ALA A 353 -8.40 24.53 -28.60
CA ALA A 353 -9.55 23.63 -28.56
C ALA A 353 -9.89 22.98 -29.92
N ASN A 354 -9.78 23.73 -31.02
CA ASN A 354 -10.01 23.18 -32.37
C ASN A 354 -8.95 22.15 -32.76
N ARG A 355 -7.69 22.39 -32.36
CA ARG A 355 -6.57 21.48 -32.61
C ARG A 355 -6.76 20.17 -31.85
N VAL A 356 -7.17 20.24 -30.58
CA VAL A 356 -7.50 19.04 -29.77
C VAL A 356 -8.60 18.23 -30.43
N LEU A 357 -9.70 18.86 -30.85
CA LEU A 357 -10.82 18.14 -31.46
C LEU A 357 -10.45 17.44 -32.78
N ALA A 358 -9.57 18.06 -33.58
CA ALA A 358 -9.08 17.46 -34.81
C ALA A 358 -8.15 16.27 -34.53
N ALA A 359 -7.21 16.44 -33.59
CA ALA A 359 -6.25 15.41 -33.20
C ALA A 359 -6.92 14.20 -32.53
N MET A 360 -7.96 14.45 -31.72
CA MET A 360 -8.67 13.39 -31.00
C MET A 360 -9.75 12.68 -31.83
N LYS A 361 -9.88 13.01 -33.13
CA LYS A 361 -10.91 12.44 -34.00
C LYS A 361 -10.53 11.03 -34.44
N GLY A 362 -11.10 10.02 -33.78
CA GLY A 362 -10.92 8.61 -34.12
C GLY A 362 -9.86 7.88 -33.29
N THR A 363 -9.26 8.57 -32.33
CA THR A 363 -8.26 8.05 -31.39
C THR A 363 -8.90 7.13 -30.35
N THR A 364 -8.09 6.22 -29.80
CA THR A 364 -8.49 5.31 -28.73
C THR A 364 -7.82 5.70 -27.41
N ILE A 365 -8.58 5.68 -26.32
CA ILE A 365 -8.05 5.81 -24.96
C ILE A 365 -8.33 4.48 -24.27
N GLN A 366 -7.30 3.84 -23.72
CA GLN A 366 -7.42 2.52 -23.07
C GLN A 366 -8.07 1.45 -24.00
N GLY A 367 -7.73 1.49 -25.30
CA GLY A 367 -8.28 0.57 -26.30
C GLY A 367 -9.73 0.84 -26.72
N GLN A 368 -10.40 1.85 -26.14
CA GLN A 368 -11.78 2.23 -26.47
C GLN A 368 -11.82 3.50 -27.31
N ARG A 369 -12.66 3.52 -28.36
CA ARG A 369 -12.87 4.73 -29.18
C ARG A 369 -13.64 5.76 -28.38
N VAL A 370 -13.06 6.95 -28.27
CA VAL A 370 -13.61 8.05 -27.47
C VAL A 370 -14.04 9.19 -28.39
N ASN A 371 -15.22 9.73 -28.14
CA ASN A 371 -15.75 10.87 -28.90
C ASN A 371 -15.54 12.16 -28.13
N PHE A 372 -14.79 13.09 -28.72
CA PHE A 372 -14.60 14.45 -28.23
C PHE A 372 -15.52 15.42 -28.98
N ARG A 373 -16.20 16.30 -28.25
CA ARG A 373 -16.98 17.41 -28.81
C ARG A 373 -16.87 18.64 -27.91
N ARG A 374 -17.05 19.83 -28.46
CA ARG A 374 -17.24 21.03 -27.62
C ARG A 374 -18.51 20.86 -26.81
N GLU A 375 -18.42 21.14 -25.51
CA GLU A 375 -19.62 21.27 -24.72
C GLU A 375 -20.35 22.53 -25.20
N ARG A 376 -21.53 22.36 -25.82
CA ARG A 376 -22.41 23.49 -26.09
C ARG A 376 -23.01 23.89 -24.76
N ASP A 377 -23.07 25.20 -24.49
CA ASP A 377 -23.93 25.78 -23.47
C ASP A 377 -25.40 25.53 -23.85
N ASP A 378 -25.88 24.29 -23.72
CA ASP A 378 -27.29 23.96 -23.80
C ASP A 378 -27.90 24.29 -22.43
N ASN A 379 -28.36 25.52 -22.30
CA ASN A 379 -29.33 25.92 -21.29
C ASN A 379 -30.67 25.20 -21.56
N PRO A 380 -31.11 24.22 -20.76
CA PRO A 380 -32.39 23.56 -20.99
C PRO A 380 -33.49 24.33 -20.24
N LYS A 381 -33.77 25.58 -20.65
CA LYS A 381 -34.94 26.35 -20.13
C LYS A 381 -35.56 27.27 -21.18
N HIS A 382 -36.03 26.71 -22.30
CA HIS A 382 -37.22 27.21 -23.00
C HIS A 382 -37.73 26.18 -24.02
N ARG A 383 -38.44 25.14 -23.55
CA ARG A 383 -39.55 24.60 -24.34
C ARG A 383 -40.81 25.08 -23.65
N GLY A 384 -41.31 26.21 -24.14
CA GLY A 384 -42.65 26.69 -23.82
C GLY A 384 -43.64 25.58 -24.09
N LYS A 385 -44.53 25.38 -23.12
CA LYS A 385 -45.85 24.81 -23.36
C LYS A 385 -46.48 25.62 -24.49
N ASP A 386 -46.68 25.02 -25.66
CA ASP A 386 -47.77 25.35 -26.56
C ASP A 386 -47.95 24.20 -27.57
N GLY A 387 -49.20 23.79 -27.79
CA GLY A 387 -49.59 22.87 -28.86
C GLY A 387 -50.06 21.48 -28.41
N LYS A 388 -51.29 21.40 -27.88
CA LYS A 388 -52.14 20.21 -28.02
C LYS A 388 -52.31 19.90 -29.52
N PRO A 389 -52.13 18.66 -30.00
CA PRO A 389 -52.80 18.20 -31.20
C PRO A 389 -54.17 17.64 -30.82
N ALA A 390 -55.19 18.18 -31.50
CA ALA A 390 -56.55 17.69 -31.45
C ALA A 390 -56.65 16.23 -31.93
N SER A 391 -57.62 15.55 -31.36
CA SER A 391 -58.15 14.25 -31.78
C SER A 391 -58.34 14.15 -33.30
N ARG A 392 -57.88 13.06 -33.90
CA ARG A 392 -58.50 12.52 -35.11
C ARG A 392 -59.59 11.52 -34.71
N LYS A 393 -60.81 11.79 -35.17
CA LYS A 393 -61.64 10.75 -35.79
C LYS A 393 -61.11 10.52 -37.19
#